data_AF-A0A1R4FYG7-F1
#
_entry.id   AF-A0A1R4FYG7-F1
#
_cell.length_a   1.000
_cell.length_b   1.000
_cell.length_c   1.000
_cell.angle_alpha   90.00
_cell.angle_beta   90.00
_cell.angle_gamma   90.00
#
_symmetry.space_group_name_H-M   'P 1'
#
loop_
_entity.id
_entity.type
_entity.pdbx_description
1 polymer ?
#
loop_
_entity_poly.entity_id
_entity_poly.type
_entity_poly.pdbx_seq_one_letter_code
_entity_poly.pdbx_strand_id
1 'polypeptide(L)'
;MAGKTLRVDVVSPTGVVWSGEASQVTVPSEAGSLGVLPGREPVLAVLKEGDVRVFAGGGSQDLPISGGFVSVDDDVVTVVTSDPTTLAEFAADQAAATEEA
;
A
#
# COMPACT_ATOMS: atom_id res chain seq x y z
N MET A 1 19.15 8.67 -13.14
CA MET A 1 18.84 7.24 -12.89
C MET A 1 17.33 7.15 -12.87
N ALA A 2 16.70 6.49 -13.84
CA ALA A 2 15.24 6.44 -13.95
C ALA A 2 14.67 5.84 -12.65
N GLY A 3 14.04 6.68 -11.82
CA GLY A 3 13.41 6.24 -10.60
C GLY A 3 12.25 5.33 -10.99
N LYS A 4 12.44 4.02 -10.90
CA LYS A 4 11.34 3.09 -11.10
C LYS A 4 10.40 3.27 -9.93
N THR A 5 9.15 3.60 -10.24
CA THR A 5 8.05 3.64 -9.30
C THR A 5 7.28 2.32 -9.39
N LEU A 6 6.75 1.91 -8.25
CA LEU A 6 5.78 0.85 -8.08
C LEU A 6 4.41 1.50 -8.19
N ARG A 7 3.44 0.84 -8.83
CA ARG A 7 2.04 1.20 -8.64
C ARG A 7 1.53 0.48 -7.41
N VAL A 8 0.78 1.16 -6.57
CA VAL A 8 0.18 0.58 -5.37
C VAL A 8 -1.31 0.83 -5.42
N ASP A 9 -2.06 -0.26 -5.45
CA ASP A 9 -3.52 -0.26 -5.52
C ASP A 9 -4.07 -0.92 -4.26
N VAL A 10 -4.77 -0.14 -3.44
CA VAL A 10 -5.46 -0.65 -2.26
C VAL A 10 -6.91 -0.88 -2.64
N VAL A 11 -7.37 -2.12 -2.50
CA VAL A 11 -8.72 -2.54 -2.87
C VAL A 11 -9.44 -3.16 -1.68
N SER A 12 -10.74 -2.91 -1.62
CA SER A 12 -11.66 -3.46 -0.63
C SER A 12 -12.76 -4.25 -1.36
N PRO A 13 -13.57 -5.06 -0.64
CA PRO A 13 -14.71 -5.77 -1.24
C PRO A 13 -15.71 -4.83 -1.95
N THR A 14 -15.73 -3.55 -1.56
CA THR A 14 -16.66 -2.54 -2.06
C THR A 14 -16.08 -1.72 -3.22
N GLY A 15 -14.78 -1.84 -3.52
CA GLY A 15 -14.13 -1.13 -4.63
C GLY A 15 -12.67 -0.75 -4.35
N VAL A 16 -12.06 -0.07 -5.33
CA VAL A 16 -10.70 0.48 -5.22
C VAL A 16 -10.72 1.67 -4.26
N VAL A 17 -9.92 1.59 -3.22
CA VAL A 17 -9.82 2.56 -2.14
C VAL A 17 -8.81 3.64 -2.50
N TRP A 18 -7.67 3.21 -3.02
CA TRP A 18 -6.57 4.09 -3.34
C TRP A 18 -5.72 3.52 -4.47
N SER A 19 -5.16 4.40 -5.29
CA SER A 19 -4.22 4.07 -6.34
C SER A 19 -3.17 5.18 -6.40
N GLY A 20 -1.90 4.82 -6.32
CA GLY A 20 -0.81 5.79 -6.37
C GLY A 20 0.52 5.17 -6.79
N GLU A 21 1.49 6.02 -7.09
CA GLU A 21 2.85 5.59 -7.41
C GLU A 21 3.76 5.74 -6.17
N ALA A 22 4.52 4.71 -5.86
CA ALA A 22 5.41 4.65 -4.71
C ALA A 22 6.79 4.13 -5.10
N SER A 23 7.85 4.64 -4.50
CA SER A 23 9.22 4.13 -4.71
C SER A 23 9.47 2.84 -3.93
N GLN A 24 8.75 2.63 -2.82
CA GLN A 24 8.89 1.45 -1.96
C GLN A 24 7.59 1.22 -1.18
N VAL A 25 7.26 -0.05 -0.94
CA VAL A 25 6.15 -0.43 -0.06
C VAL A 25 6.66 -1.41 1.00
N THR A 26 6.23 -1.23 2.23
CA THR A 26 6.44 -2.19 3.32
C THR A 26 5.09 -2.70 3.77
N VAL A 27 4.89 -4.01 3.69
CA VAL A 27 3.64 -4.67 4.11
C VAL A 27 3.89 -5.62 5.28
N PRO A 28 2.98 -5.73 6.26
CA PRO A 28 3.05 -6.73 7.31
C PRO A 28 2.46 -8.05 6.79
N SER A 29 3.33 -9.01 6.48
CA SER A 29 2.92 -10.38 6.13
C SER A 29 2.86 -11.28 7.38
N GLU A 30 2.17 -12.41 7.27
CA GLU A 30 2.16 -13.46 8.31
C GLU A 30 3.58 -13.95 8.67
N ALA A 31 4.50 -13.96 7.69
CA ALA A 31 5.89 -14.37 7.88
C ALA A 31 6.80 -13.26 8.44
N GLY A 32 6.27 -12.04 8.68
CA GLY A 32 7.03 -10.87 9.11
C GLY A 32 6.80 -9.65 8.21
N SER A 33 7.69 -8.66 8.28
CA SER A 33 7.59 -7.46 7.42
C SER A 33 8.22 -7.71 6.06
N LEU A 34 7.48 -7.44 4.98
CA LEU A 34 7.93 -7.62 3.61
C LEU A 34 8.09 -6.26 2.92
N GLY A 35 9.31 -5.95 2.50
CA GLY A 35 9.60 -4.78 1.68
C GLY A 35 9.56 -5.11 0.19
N VAL A 36 8.71 -4.42 -0.55
CA VAL A 36 8.62 -4.49 -2.02
C VAL A 36 9.33 -3.29 -2.63
N LEU A 37 10.23 -3.57 -3.57
CA LEU A 37 10.99 -2.61 -4.34
C LEU A 37 10.74 -2.87 -5.84
N PRO A 38 10.96 -1.86 -6.69
CA PRO A 38 10.72 -2.00 -8.12
C PRO A 38 11.67 -3.01 -8.78
N GLY A 39 11.15 -3.80 -9.72
CA GLY A 39 11.79 -4.90 -10.41
C GLY A 39 11.76 -6.23 -9.65
N ARG A 40 10.88 -6.38 -8.65
CA ARG A 40 10.75 -7.62 -7.88
C ARG A 40 9.89 -8.64 -8.61
N GLU A 41 10.22 -9.92 -8.43
CA GLU A 41 9.41 -11.04 -8.91
C GLU A 41 7.99 -11.01 -8.33
N PRO A 42 6.99 -11.56 -9.03
CA PRO A 42 5.62 -11.61 -8.52
C PRO A 42 5.53 -12.36 -7.19
N VAL A 43 4.83 -11.78 -6.21
CA VAL A 43 4.68 -12.34 -4.87
C VAL A 43 3.23 -12.23 -4.44
N LEU A 44 2.66 -13.37 -4.01
CA LEU A 44 1.38 -13.40 -3.31
C LEU A 44 1.65 -13.73 -1.85
N ALA A 45 1.20 -12.88 -0.93
CA ALA A 45 1.35 -13.12 0.49
C ALA A 45 0.08 -12.73 1.25
N VAL A 46 -0.20 -13.45 2.34
CA VAL A 46 -1.27 -13.09 3.27
C VAL A 46 -0.75 -12.00 4.21
N LEU A 47 -1.55 -10.97 4.39
CA LEU A 47 -1.26 -9.86 5.28
C LEU A 47 -1.89 -10.09 6.63
N LYS A 48 -1.13 -9.75 7.66
CA LYS A 48 -1.62 -9.72 9.04
C LYS A 48 -2.09 -8.33 9.42
N GLU A 49 -2.75 -8.22 10.57
CA GLU A 49 -3.08 -6.94 11.17
C GLU A 49 -1.80 -6.12 11.44
N GLY A 50 -1.79 -4.86 11.00
CA GLY A 50 -0.67 -3.94 11.15
C GLY A 50 -0.70 -2.79 10.13
N ASP A 51 0.39 -2.05 10.05
CA ASP A 51 0.49 -0.87 9.18
C ASP A 51 1.27 -1.17 7.89
N VAL A 52 0.65 -0.90 6.74
CA VAL A 52 1.31 -0.88 5.43
C VAL A 52 1.89 0.50 5.21
N ARG A 53 3.21 0.59 5.05
CA ARG A 53 3.91 1.86 4.78
C ARG A 53 4.23 2.00 3.30
N VAL A 54 3.70 3.02 2.66
CA VAL A 54 3.94 3.34 1.25
C VAL A 54 4.82 4.59 1.17
N PHE A 55 5.95 4.50 0.47
CA PHE A 55 6.88 5.62 0.30
C PHE A 55 6.70 6.23 -1.09
N ALA A 56 6.07 7.40 -1.20
CA ALA A 56 5.81 8.09 -2.46
C ALA A 56 6.49 9.47 -2.48
N GLY A 57 7.28 9.76 -3.53
CA GLY A 57 7.71 11.12 -3.87
C GLY A 57 8.49 11.92 -2.81
N GLY A 58 8.94 11.31 -1.71
CA GLY A 58 9.61 12.00 -0.59
C GLY A 58 8.84 11.95 0.75
N GLY A 59 7.60 11.46 0.75
CA GLY A 59 6.80 11.19 1.95
C GLY A 59 6.63 9.69 2.21
N SER A 60 6.20 9.35 3.42
CA SER A 60 5.75 8.02 3.81
C SER A 60 4.32 8.09 4.29
N GLN A 61 3.48 7.20 3.79
CA GLN A 61 2.09 7.09 4.17
C GLN A 61 1.86 5.77 4.87
N ASP A 62 1.24 5.82 6.04
CA ASP A 62 0.94 4.65 6.85
C ASP A 62 -0.53 4.27 6.70
N LEU A 63 -0.79 3.03 6.30
CA LEU A 63 -2.12 2.47 6.12
C LEU A 63 -2.38 1.37 7.15
N PRO A 64 -3.20 1.63 8.19
CA PRO A 64 -3.59 0.58 9.12
C PRO A 64 -4.53 -0.42 8.44
N ILE A 65 -4.11 -1.67 8.36
CA ILE A 65 -4.90 -2.78 7.83
C ILE A 65 -5.23 -3.78 8.94
N SER A 66 -6.47 -4.27 8.97
CA SER A 66 -6.88 -5.37 9.86
C SER A 66 -6.49 -6.75 9.32
N GLY A 67 -5.83 -6.79 8.15
CA GLY A 67 -5.40 -8.01 7.47
C GLY A 67 -5.95 -8.10 6.04
N GLY A 68 -5.60 -9.19 5.36
CA GLY A 68 -6.02 -9.45 3.99
C GLY A 68 -4.94 -10.14 3.18
N PHE A 69 -4.68 -9.68 1.97
CA PHE A 69 -3.63 -10.25 1.12
C PHE A 69 -3.00 -9.20 0.21
N VAL A 70 -1.74 -9.41 -0.12
CA VAL A 70 -0.98 -8.61 -1.09
C VAL A 70 -0.67 -9.47 -2.30
N SER A 71 -0.83 -8.89 -3.47
CA SER A 71 -0.34 -9.42 -4.74
C SER A 71 0.62 -8.40 -5.33
N VAL A 72 1.82 -8.84 -5.68
CA VAL A 72 2.79 -8.06 -6.43
C VAL A 72 2.91 -8.70 -7.79
N ASP A 73 2.71 -7.94 -8.86
CA ASP A 73 2.86 -8.39 -10.25
C ASP A 73 3.36 -7.24 -11.11
N ASP A 74 4.45 -7.44 -11.86
CA ASP A 74 5.04 -6.45 -12.79
C ASP A 74 5.08 -5.00 -12.25
N ASP A 75 5.68 -4.80 -11.07
CA ASP A 75 5.76 -3.49 -10.38
C ASP A 75 4.41 -2.91 -9.90
N VAL A 76 3.33 -3.70 -9.94
CA VAL A 76 2.02 -3.37 -9.39
C VAL A 76 1.79 -4.14 -8.08
N VAL A 77 1.61 -3.41 -6.98
CA VAL A 77 1.32 -3.94 -5.65
C VAL A 77 -0.16 -3.72 -5.36
N THR A 78 -0.95 -4.79 -5.44
CA THR A 78 -2.35 -4.78 -5.04
C THR A 78 -2.49 -5.26 -3.61
N VAL A 79 -2.96 -4.40 -2.72
CA VAL A 79 -3.27 -4.71 -1.33
C VAL A 79 -4.78 -4.86 -1.19
N VAL A 80 -5.25 -6.06 -0.86
CA VAL A 80 -6.66 -6.32 -0.61
C VAL A 80 -6.88 -6.38 0.89
N THR A 81 -7.72 -5.47 1.41
CA THR A 81 -8.12 -5.43 2.82
C THR A 81 -9.61 -5.73 2.95
N SER A 82 -10.00 -6.49 3.98
CA SER A 82 -11.40 -6.78 4.29
C SER A 82 -12.11 -5.68 5.09
N ASP A 83 -11.34 -4.78 5.72
CA ASP A 83 -11.89 -3.79 6.65
C ASP A 83 -12.03 -2.40 6.03
N PRO A 84 -13.20 -1.76 6.20
CA PRO A 84 -13.46 -0.41 5.70
C PRO A 84 -12.81 0.68 6.56
N THR A 85 -12.24 0.37 7.73
CA THR A 85 -11.62 1.40 8.61
C THR A 85 -10.38 2.02 7.96
N THR A 86 -9.64 1.23 7.19
CA THR A 86 -8.53 1.70 6.34
C THR A 86 -8.98 2.78 5.35
N LEU A 87 -10.27 2.81 4.96
CA LEU A 87 -10.85 3.84 4.08
C LEU A 87 -10.88 5.21 4.76
N ALA A 88 -11.17 5.26 6.07
CA ALA A 88 -11.43 6.50 6.80
C ALA A 88 -10.13 7.19 7.24
N GLU A 89 -9.16 6.42 7.74
CA GLU A 89 -7.87 6.96 8.17
C GLU A 89 -7.03 7.41 6.97
N PHE A 90 -7.09 6.70 5.85
CA PHE A 90 -6.36 7.08 4.65
C PHE A 90 -6.99 8.26 3.91
N ALA A 91 -8.32 8.34 3.85
CA ALA A 91 -9.00 9.52 3.33
C ALA A 91 -8.73 10.76 4.22
N ALA A 92 -8.62 10.58 5.54
CA ALA A 92 -8.27 11.66 6.46
C ALA A 92 -6.81 12.13 6.30
N ASP A 93 -5.87 11.21 6.08
CA ASP A 93 -4.45 11.53 5.86
C ASP A 93 -4.22 12.21 4.49
N GLN A 94 -4.88 11.70 3.42
CA GLN A 94 -4.88 12.34 2.10
C GLN A 94 -5.57 13.72 2.11
N ALA A 95 -6.64 13.90 2.90
CA ALA A 95 -7.31 15.19 3.04
C ALA A 95 -6.40 16.22 3.74
N ALA A 96 -5.64 15.79 4.76
CA ALA A 96 -4.65 16.65 5.40
C ALA A 96 -3.48 17.02 4.45
N ALA A 97 -3.05 16.09 3.58
CA ALA A 97 -1.98 16.37 2.61
C ALA A 97 -2.38 17.30 1.46
N THR A 98 -3.69 17.58 1.26
CA THR A 98 -4.17 18.47 0.19
C THR A 98 -4.46 19.90 0.70
N GLU A 99 -4.40 20.17 2.01
CA GLU A 99 -4.56 21.50 2.62
C GLU A 99 -3.23 22.05 3.20
N GLU A 100 -2.17 22.12 2.39
CA GLU A 100 -1.13 23.14 2.58
C GLU A 100 -0.74 23.67 1.19
N ALA A 101 -1.42 24.73 0.76
CA ALA A 101 -1.09 25.53 -0.43
C ALA A 101 -1.05 27.02 -0.04
#